data_AF-A0A1G1YHQ8-F1
#
_entry.id   AF-A0A1G1YHQ8-F1
#
_cell.length_a   1.000
_cell.length_b   1.000
_cell.length_c   1.000
_cell.angle_alpha   90.00
_cell.angle_beta   90.00
_cell.angle_gamma   90.00
#
_symmetry.space_group_name_H-M   'P 1'
#
loop_
_entity.id
_entity.type
_entity.pdbx_description
1 polymer ?
#
loop_
_entity_poly.entity_id
_entity_poly.type
_entity_poly.pdbx_seq_one_letter_code
_entity_poly.pdbx_strand_id
1 'polypeptide(L)'
;MIVVSINADISRIVWSTNQQTFYLDANGVALREAADPQSTVEFSQGTTEVVRTRNQFGDHPLVFDESGTAVVIGQEATSPVLVAFIATLTDTVRARADFEITHYSIVNPYADWLTLQTTSGWAVYVKTTDSAEAQVSRLLMVLSQKVPDRSKLEYVDLRYGDKVFYK
;
A
#
# COMPACT_ATOMS: atom_id res chain seq x y z
N MET A 1 28.87 -1.82 32.91
CA MET A 1 27.80 -2.68 32.36
C MET A 1 27.04 -1.84 31.33
N ILE A 2 27.23 -2.11 30.04
CA ILE A 2 26.56 -1.38 28.97
C ILE A 2 25.32 -2.20 28.61
N VAL A 3 24.14 -1.66 28.88
CA VAL A 3 22.89 -2.23 28.39
C VAL A 3 22.69 -1.66 27.00
N VAL A 4 23.00 -2.46 25.97
CA VAL A 4 22.62 -2.14 24.60
C VAL A 4 21.16 -2.56 24.45
N SER A 5 20.24 -1.60 24.56
CA SER A 5 18.85 -1.82 24.16
C SER A 5 18.79 -1.83 22.64
N ILE A 6 18.79 -3.02 22.04
CA ILE A 6 18.53 -3.18 20.62
C ILE A 6 17.02 -2.98 20.44
N ASN A 7 16.60 -1.75 20.15
CA ASN A 7 15.25 -1.51 19.66
C ASN A 7 15.26 -2.02 18.22
N ALA A 8 14.77 -3.24 18.00
CA ALA A 8 14.66 -3.76 16.64
C ALA A 8 13.64 -2.87 15.91
N ASP A 9 14.10 -1.98 15.04
CA ASP A 9 13.23 -1.12 14.25
C ASP A 9 12.36 -2.00 13.35
N ILE A 10 11.13 -2.27 13.78
CA ILE A 10 10.19 -3.12 13.07
C ILE A 10 9.67 -2.33 11.88
N SER A 11 10.08 -2.73 10.67
CA SER A 11 9.52 -2.22 9.42
C SER A 11 7.99 -2.33 9.44
N ARG A 12 7.32 -1.26 9.03
CA ARG A 12 5.85 -1.22 8.92
C ARG A 12 5.39 -1.30 7.48
N ILE A 13 6.07 -0.58 6.58
CA ILE A 13 5.70 -0.50 5.17
C ILE A 13 6.95 -0.59 4.29
N VAL A 14 6.75 -0.93 3.02
CA VAL A 14 7.77 -0.85 1.98
C VAL A 14 7.48 0.32 1.07
N TRP A 15 8.47 1.18 0.84
CA TRP A 15 8.35 2.41 0.07
C TRP A 15 9.22 2.36 -1.16
N SER A 16 8.64 2.54 -2.33
CA SER A 16 9.35 2.52 -3.61
C SER A 16 9.26 3.89 -4.29
N THR A 17 10.42 4.44 -4.65
CA THR A 17 10.57 5.73 -5.34
C THR A 17 11.82 5.67 -6.22
N ASN A 18 11.80 6.30 -7.39
CA ASN A 18 12.97 6.36 -8.29
C ASN A 18 13.65 5.00 -8.56
N GLN A 19 12.86 3.93 -8.73
CA GLN A 19 13.35 2.54 -8.91
C GLN A 19 14.11 1.95 -7.70
N GLN A 20 14.18 2.66 -6.59
CA GLN A 20 14.73 2.18 -5.32
C GLN A 20 13.59 1.82 -4.38
N THR A 21 13.82 0.84 -3.52
CA THR A 21 12.82 0.35 -2.56
C THR A 21 13.40 0.35 -1.16
N PHE A 22 12.65 0.78 -0.16
CA PHE A 22 13.12 0.97 1.22
C PHE A 22 12.14 0.36 2.21
N TYR A 23 12.66 -0.18 3.30
CA TYR A 23 11.85 -0.51 4.48
C TYR A 23 11.73 0.72 5.36
N LEU A 24 10.49 1.11 5.69
CA LEU A 24 10.22 2.23 6.59
C LEU A 24 9.71 1.75 7.94
N ASP A 25 10.16 2.39 9.01
CA ASP A 25 9.66 2.16 10.37
C ASP A 25 8.29 2.81 10.62
N ALA A 26 7.79 2.74 11.86
CA ALA A 26 6.53 3.37 12.26
C ALA A 26 6.54 4.91 12.19
N ASN A 27 7.72 5.53 12.18
CA ASN A 27 7.90 6.97 12.06
C ASN A 27 8.06 7.43 10.60
N GLY A 28 8.06 6.49 9.65
CA GLY A 28 8.30 6.77 8.23
C GLY A 28 9.77 7.03 7.92
N VAL A 29 10.69 6.64 8.81
CA VAL A 29 12.13 6.73 8.61
C VAL A 29 12.61 5.53 7.81
N ALA A 30 13.42 5.80 6.77
CA ALA A 30 14.01 4.75 5.96
C ALA A 30 15.11 4.01 6.73
N LEU A 31 14.90 2.73 6.99
CA LEU A 31 15.84 1.91 7.78
C LEU A 31 16.96 1.35 6.91
N ARG A 32 16.60 0.85 5.74
CA ARG A 32 17.51 0.24 4.77
C ARG A 32 16.83 0.13 3.41
N GLU A 33 17.65 0.02 2.38
CA GLU A 33 17.18 -0.38 1.05
C GLU A 33 16.71 -1.84 1.09
N ALA A 34 15.54 -2.10 0.52
CA ALA A 34 15.10 -3.44 0.17
C ALA A 34 15.74 -3.77 -1.19
N ALA A 35 16.47 -4.88 -1.27
CA ALA A 35 17.11 -5.29 -2.52
C ALA A 35 16.08 -5.30 -3.67
N ASP A 36 16.45 -4.69 -4.79
CA ASP A 36 15.64 -4.64 -6.01
C ASP A 36 15.25 -6.05 -6.47
N PRO A 37 13.94 -6.39 -6.57
CA PRO A 37 13.50 -7.68 -7.08
C PRO A 37 13.67 -7.84 -8.60
N GLN A 38 14.22 -6.87 -9.34
CA GLN A 38 14.60 -7.08 -10.73
C GLN A 38 15.88 -7.94 -10.85
N SER A 39 15.80 -9.24 -10.53
CA SER A 39 16.65 -10.30 -11.13
C SER A 39 16.24 -11.70 -10.64
N THR A 40 15.11 -12.20 -11.13
CA THR A 40 15.01 -13.50 -11.82
C THR A 40 13.58 -13.62 -12.37
N VAL A 41 13.29 -12.90 -13.45
CA VAL A 41 12.30 -13.39 -14.42
C VAL A 41 13.11 -14.21 -15.42
N GLU A 42 13.23 -15.51 -15.18
CA GLU A 42 13.66 -16.42 -16.24
C GLU A 42 12.47 -16.60 -17.17
N PHE A 43 12.51 -15.93 -18.33
CA PHE A 43 11.58 -16.20 -19.41
C PHE A 43 11.79 -17.64 -19.92
N SER A 44 11.10 -18.61 -19.31
CA SER A 44 10.87 -19.89 -19.97
C SER A 44 9.85 -19.66 -21.07
N GLN A 45 10.29 -19.87 -22.31
CA GLN A 45 9.44 -19.78 -23.49
C GLN A 45 8.18 -20.63 -23.30
N GLY A 46 7.00 -19.98 -23.24
CA GLY A 46 5.76 -20.62 -23.68
C GLY A 46 4.61 -20.83 -22.68
N THR A 47 4.62 -20.29 -21.47
CA THR A 47 3.42 -20.37 -20.60
C THR A 47 3.21 -19.10 -19.79
N THR A 48 2.00 -18.57 -19.82
CA THR A 48 1.52 -17.38 -19.10
C THR A 48 1.96 -17.40 -17.63
N GLU A 49 2.94 -16.57 -17.28
CA GLU A 49 3.37 -16.36 -15.89
C GLU A 49 2.43 -15.37 -15.21
N VAL A 50 1.65 -15.87 -14.25
CA VAL A 50 1.00 -15.02 -13.24
C VAL A 50 2.07 -14.68 -12.21
N VAL A 51 2.70 -13.52 -12.33
CA VAL A 51 3.65 -13.02 -11.32
C VAL A 51 2.86 -12.81 -10.03
N ARG A 52 2.98 -13.77 -9.10
CA ARG A 52 2.44 -13.67 -7.76
C ARG A 52 3.33 -12.72 -6.96
N THR A 53 3.05 -11.43 -6.99
CA THR A 53 3.72 -10.40 -6.17
C THR A 53 3.56 -10.63 -4.65
N ARG A 54 2.79 -11.65 -4.23
CA ARG A 54 2.36 -11.90 -2.85
C ARG A 54 3.45 -12.41 -1.90
N ASN A 55 4.75 -12.35 -2.20
CA ASN A 55 5.73 -12.98 -1.29
C ASN A 55 7.16 -12.45 -1.22
N GLN A 56 7.45 -11.24 -1.70
CA GLN A 56 8.84 -10.73 -1.68
C GLN A 56 9.13 -9.74 -0.55
N PHE A 57 8.11 -9.01 -0.08
CA PHE A 57 8.21 -8.06 1.02
C PHE A 57 7.51 -8.55 2.30
N GLY A 58 7.23 -9.85 2.39
CA GLY A 58 6.44 -10.43 3.48
C GLY A 58 5.03 -9.84 3.56
N ASP A 59 4.53 -9.66 4.78
CA ASP A 59 3.21 -9.09 5.04
C ASP A 59 3.18 -7.55 5.00
N HIS A 60 4.28 -6.89 4.64
CA HIS A 60 4.36 -5.44 4.62
C HIS A 60 3.66 -4.85 3.39
N PRO A 61 2.82 -3.81 3.54
CA PRO A 61 2.21 -3.12 2.43
C PRO A 61 3.27 -2.37 1.60
N LEU A 62 3.18 -2.52 0.29
CA LEU A 62 4.04 -1.83 -0.68
C LEU A 62 3.38 -0.52 -1.12
N VAL A 63 4.16 0.57 -1.11
CA VAL A 63 3.75 1.91 -1.50
C VAL A 63 4.67 2.40 -2.62
N PHE A 64 4.08 2.83 -3.74
CA PHE A 64 4.79 3.53 -4.81
C PHE A 64 4.58 5.04 -4.66
N ASP A 65 5.68 5.75 -4.52
CA ASP A 65 5.75 7.21 -4.53
C ASP A 65 6.07 7.70 -5.94
N GLU A 66 5.10 8.38 -6.53
CA GLU A 66 5.18 8.90 -7.90
C GLU A 66 5.84 10.29 -7.96
N SER A 67 6.17 10.90 -6.81
CA SER A 67 6.80 12.22 -6.78
C SER A 67 8.25 12.21 -7.26
N GLY A 68 8.90 11.04 -7.23
CA GLY A 68 10.33 10.93 -7.45
C GLY A 68 11.17 11.61 -6.35
N THR A 69 10.61 11.79 -5.15
CA THR A 69 11.37 12.30 -4.00
C THR A 69 12.44 11.28 -3.62
N ALA A 70 13.70 11.73 -3.54
CA ALA A 70 14.80 10.87 -3.12
C ALA A 70 14.68 10.53 -1.64
N VAL A 71 14.90 9.26 -1.30
CA VAL A 71 14.88 8.77 0.07
C VAL A 71 16.31 8.50 0.54
N VAL A 72 16.64 8.98 1.74
CA VAL A 72 17.95 8.80 2.37
C VAL A 72 17.77 7.92 3.61
N ILE A 73 18.58 6.87 3.73
CA ILE A 73 18.57 5.99 4.90
C ILE A 73 18.84 6.81 6.18
N GLY A 74 18.04 6.57 7.21
CA GLY A 74 18.05 7.29 8.48
C GLY A 74 17.26 8.60 8.46
N GLN A 75 16.62 8.96 7.33
CA GLN A 75 15.77 10.15 7.21
C GLN A 75 14.29 9.77 7.00
N GLU A 76 13.42 10.71 7.33
CA GLU A 76 11.98 10.61 7.09
C GLU A 76 11.68 10.64 5.59
N ALA A 77 11.08 9.57 5.08
CA ALA A 77 10.57 9.50 3.71
C ALA A 77 9.10 9.95 3.64
N THR A 78 8.36 9.76 4.72
CA THR A 78 6.94 10.12 4.85
C THR A 78 6.57 10.29 6.33
N SER A 79 5.42 10.89 6.60
CA SER A 79 4.94 11.08 7.97
C SER A 79 4.56 9.76 8.68
N PRO A 80 4.73 9.69 10.02
CA PRO A 80 4.22 8.58 10.85
C PRO A 80 2.71 8.36 10.71
N VAL A 81 1.96 9.44 10.48
CA VAL A 81 0.50 9.40 10.31
C VAL A 81 0.13 8.61 9.06
N LEU A 82 0.83 8.84 7.93
CA LEU A 82 0.58 8.09 6.70
C LEU A 82 0.94 6.61 6.87
N VAL A 83 2.07 6.31 7.51
CA VAL A 83 2.49 4.93 7.81
C VAL A 83 1.42 4.19 8.60
N ALA A 84 0.94 4.81 9.68
CA ALA A 84 -0.12 4.24 10.52
C ALA A 84 -1.42 4.05 9.74
N PHE A 85 -1.81 5.04 8.93
CA PHE A 85 -3.01 4.95 8.09
C PHE A 85 -2.94 3.77 7.12
N ILE A 86 -1.81 3.59 6.41
CA ILE A 86 -1.62 2.49 5.45
C ILE A 86 -1.64 1.13 6.16
N ALA A 87 -0.97 1.01 7.31
CA ALA A 87 -0.98 -0.20 8.10
C ALA A 87 -2.41 -0.58 8.54
N THR A 88 -3.14 0.37 9.15
CA THR A 88 -4.52 0.17 9.58
C THR A 88 -5.45 -0.17 8.40
N LEU A 89 -5.31 0.53 7.27
CA LEU A 89 -6.08 0.26 6.07
C LEU A 89 -5.82 -1.16 5.55
N THR A 90 -4.56 -1.57 5.50
CA THR A 90 -4.13 -2.92 5.07
C THR A 90 -4.74 -3.99 5.97
N ASP A 91 -4.58 -3.84 7.28
CA ASP A 91 -5.07 -4.81 8.28
C ASP A 91 -6.60 -4.90 8.26
N THR A 92 -7.28 -3.76 8.14
CA THR A 92 -8.75 -3.71 8.09
C THR A 92 -9.30 -4.36 6.83
N VAL A 93 -8.66 -4.15 5.67
CA VAL A 93 -9.04 -4.82 4.42
C VAL A 93 -8.79 -6.32 4.53
N ARG A 94 -7.60 -6.74 4.97
CA ARG A 94 -7.26 -8.17 5.15
C ARG A 94 -8.24 -8.90 6.08
N ALA A 95 -8.69 -8.23 7.15
CA ALA A 95 -9.58 -8.84 8.13
C ALA A 95 -11.05 -8.93 7.67
N ARG A 96 -11.49 -8.07 6.74
CA ARG A 96 -12.93 -7.87 6.47
C ARG A 96 -13.34 -8.03 5.01
N ALA A 97 -12.39 -7.93 4.08
CA ALA A 97 -12.66 -7.95 2.65
C ALA A 97 -12.42 -9.35 2.06
N ASP A 98 -13.13 -9.63 0.98
CA ASP A 98 -12.99 -10.81 0.12
C ASP A 98 -12.09 -10.54 -1.10
N PHE A 99 -11.28 -9.47 -1.05
CA PHE A 99 -10.31 -9.12 -2.07
C PHE A 99 -8.96 -8.81 -1.41
N GLU A 100 -7.91 -8.80 -2.24
CA GLU A 100 -6.56 -8.54 -1.75
C GLU A 100 -5.94 -7.30 -2.38
N ILE A 101 -5.02 -6.69 -1.64
CA ILE A 101 -4.26 -5.52 -2.03
C ILE A 101 -2.97 -5.97 -2.72
N THR A 102 -2.69 -5.38 -3.88
CA THR A 102 -1.41 -5.54 -4.58
C THR A 102 -0.39 -4.51 -4.08
N HIS A 103 -0.78 -3.23 -4.06
CA HIS A 103 0.07 -2.12 -3.62
C HIS A 103 -0.76 -0.86 -3.39
N TYR A 104 -0.09 0.17 -2.89
CA TYR A 104 -0.58 1.54 -2.82
C TYR A 104 0.20 2.45 -3.75
N SER A 105 -0.42 3.50 -4.25
CA SER A 105 0.23 4.57 -5.02
C SER A 105 -0.11 5.92 -4.42
N ILE A 106 0.88 6.80 -4.33
CA ILE A 106 0.73 8.16 -3.84
C ILE A 106 1.47 9.15 -4.73
N VAL A 107 0.85 10.29 -5.00
CA VAL A 107 1.43 11.33 -5.88
C VAL A 107 2.60 12.07 -5.24
N ASN A 108 2.65 12.13 -3.90
CA ASN A 108 3.78 12.58 -3.09
C ASN A 108 3.58 12.19 -1.61
N PRO A 109 4.63 12.12 -0.79
CA PRO A 109 4.56 11.66 0.61
C PRO A 109 3.60 12.45 1.54
N TYR A 110 3.15 13.63 1.12
CA TYR A 110 2.29 14.52 1.92
C TYR A 110 0.88 14.69 1.33
N ALA A 111 0.50 13.85 0.37
CA ALA A 111 -0.83 13.92 -0.23
C ALA A 111 -1.92 13.54 0.79
N ASP A 112 -3.07 14.20 0.67
CA ASP A 112 -4.27 13.95 1.47
C ASP A 112 -5.10 12.75 0.97
N TRP A 113 -4.62 12.08 -0.06
CA TRP A 113 -5.22 10.86 -0.62
C TRP A 113 -4.16 9.90 -1.14
N LEU A 114 -4.55 8.63 -1.22
CA LEU A 114 -3.76 7.59 -1.86
C LEU A 114 -4.66 6.65 -2.64
N THR A 115 -4.06 5.86 -3.52
CA THR A 115 -4.74 4.81 -4.28
C THR A 115 -4.35 3.45 -3.74
N LEU A 116 -5.31 2.59 -3.45
CA LEU A 116 -5.13 1.17 -3.20
C LEU A 116 -5.42 0.41 -4.50
N GLN A 117 -4.49 -0.44 -4.93
CA GLN A 117 -4.65 -1.31 -6.10
C GLN A 117 -4.95 -2.74 -5.66
N THR A 118 -5.95 -3.37 -6.26
CA THR A 118 -6.35 -4.74 -5.92
C THR A 118 -5.72 -5.78 -6.85
N THR A 119 -5.71 -7.04 -6.42
CA THR A 119 -5.28 -8.17 -7.26
C THR A 119 -6.25 -8.46 -8.41
N SER A 120 -7.50 -7.99 -8.29
CA SER A 120 -8.51 -8.06 -9.34
C SER A 120 -8.42 -6.91 -10.36
N GLY A 121 -7.45 -6.00 -10.22
CA GLY A 121 -7.15 -4.97 -11.22
C GLY A 121 -7.93 -3.67 -11.10
N TRP A 122 -8.81 -3.53 -10.10
CA TRP A 122 -9.52 -2.28 -9.82
C TRP A 122 -8.91 -1.51 -8.65
N ALA A 123 -9.18 -0.21 -8.62
CA ALA A 123 -8.57 0.74 -7.69
C ALA A 123 -9.55 1.27 -6.63
N VAL A 124 -9.03 1.67 -5.47
CA VAL A 124 -9.77 2.45 -4.46
C VAL A 124 -9.04 3.74 -4.16
N TYR A 125 -9.73 4.86 -4.31
CA TYR A 125 -9.21 6.16 -3.89
C TYR A 125 -9.71 6.47 -2.48
N VAL A 126 -8.77 6.69 -1.55
CA VAL A 126 -9.05 6.96 -0.14
C VAL A 126 -8.42 8.27 0.29
N LYS A 127 -9.04 8.95 1.26
CA LYS A 127 -8.47 10.12 1.94
C LYS A 127 -7.66 9.70 3.16
N THR A 128 -6.43 10.19 3.26
CA THR A 128 -5.54 9.89 4.39
C THR A 128 -5.90 10.70 5.64
N THR A 129 -6.70 11.77 5.46
CA THR A 129 -7.21 12.62 6.55
C THR A 129 -8.46 12.06 7.24
N ASP A 130 -9.08 11.03 6.68
CA ASP A 130 -10.30 10.40 7.19
C ASP A 130 -9.97 9.05 7.86
N SER A 131 -10.87 8.48 8.67
CA SER A 131 -10.64 7.15 9.26
C SER A 131 -10.55 6.07 8.19
N ALA A 132 -9.50 5.24 8.27
CA ALA A 132 -9.33 4.07 7.40
C ALA A 132 -10.49 3.08 7.57
N GLU A 133 -10.90 2.79 8.81
CA GLU A 133 -11.96 1.84 9.13
C GLU A 133 -13.33 2.28 8.63
N ALA A 134 -13.62 3.58 8.74
CA ALA A 134 -14.84 4.17 8.20
C ALA A 134 -14.87 4.04 6.67
N GLN A 135 -13.75 4.33 6.00
CA GLN A 135 -13.62 4.17 4.55
C GLN A 135 -13.77 2.71 4.11
N VAL A 136 -13.13 1.76 4.77
CA VAL A 136 -13.31 0.32 4.47
C VAL A 136 -14.75 -0.10 4.69
N SER A 137 -15.42 0.38 5.73
CA SER A 137 -16.83 0.05 5.97
C SER A 137 -17.74 0.54 4.85
N ARG A 138 -17.52 1.77 4.36
CA ARG A 138 -18.23 2.32 3.20
C ARG A 138 -17.92 1.55 1.92
N LEU A 139 -16.65 1.19 1.70
CA LEU A 139 -16.23 0.37 0.56
C LEU A 139 -17.00 -0.96 0.52
N LEU A 140 -16.98 -1.71 1.61
CA LEU A 140 -17.63 -3.02 1.70
C LEU A 140 -19.15 -2.92 1.53
N MET A 141 -19.76 -1.84 2.04
CA MET A 141 -21.19 -1.56 1.81
C MET A 141 -21.48 -1.32 0.33
N VAL A 142 -20.67 -0.52 -0.37
CA VAL A 142 -20.85 -0.25 -1.80
C VAL A 142 -20.64 -1.51 -2.64
N LEU A 143 -19.59 -2.27 -2.35
CA LEU A 143 -19.31 -3.51 -3.05
C LEU A 143 -20.44 -4.53 -2.86
N SER A 144 -20.97 -4.70 -1.65
CA SER A 144 -22.05 -5.65 -1.39
C SER A 144 -23.40 -5.22 -1.97
N GLN A 145 -23.72 -3.92 -1.97
CA GLN A 145 -25.06 -3.44 -2.35
C GLN A 145 -25.18 -2.95 -3.79
N LYS A 146 -24.09 -2.44 -4.37
CA LYS A 146 -24.10 -1.72 -5.66
C LYS A 146 -23.24 -2.39 -6.71
N VAL A 147 -22.24 -3.18 -6.32
CA VAL A 147 -21.30 -3.83 -7.24
C VAL A 147 -21.24 -5.35 -7.00
N PRO A 148 -22.37 -6.08 -7.21
CA PRO A 148 -22.41 -7.52 -6.99
C PRO A 148 -21.50 -8.29 -7.95
N ASP A 149 -21.28 -7.77 -9.17
CA ASP A 149 -20.29 -8.27 -10.13
C ASP A 149 -19.14 -7.27 -10.24
N ARG A 150 -17.96 -7.67 -9.76
CA ARG A 150 -16.75 -6.84 -9.76
C ARG A 150 -15.85 -7.07 -10.98
N SER A 151 -16.25 -7.94 -11.92
CA SER A 151 -15.44 -8.28 -13.10
C SER A 151 -15.22 -7.10 -14.05
N LYS A 152 -16.09 -6.09 -13.98
CA LYS A 152 -16.02 -4.85 -14.77
C LYS A 152 -15.71 -3.61 -13.94
N LEU A 153 -15.49 -3.77 -12.64
CA LEU A 153 -15.17 -2.66 -11.76
C LEU A 153 -13.79 -2.11 -12.18
N GLU A 154 -13.70 -0.81 -12.40
CA GLU A 154 -12.47 -0.09 -12.67
C GLU A 154 -11.98 0.60 -11.38
N TYR A 155 -12.89 1.26 -10.66
CA TYR A 155 -12.54 1.93 -9.41
C TYR A 155 -13.71 2.17 -8.46
N VAL A 156 -13.37 2.45 -7.20
CA VAL A 156 -14.24 3.04 -6.18
C VAL A 156 -13.56 4.27 -5.57
N ASP A 157 -14.18 5.44 -5.63
CA ASP A 157 -13.67 6.68 -5.07
C ASP A 157 -14.44 7.07 -3.80
N LEU A 158 -13.74 7.08 -2.67
CA LEU A 158 -14.26 7.37 -1.34
C LEU A 158 -13.90 8.78 -0.84
N ARG A 159 -13.27 9.61 -1.68
CA ARG A 159 -12.71 10.90 -1.25
C ARG A 159 -13.76 12.00 -1.05
N TYR A 160 -15.02 11.77 -1.44
CA TYR A 160 -16.05 12.82 -1.50
C TYR A 160 -17.10 12.71 -0.38
N GLY A 161 -16.63 12.66 0.87
CA GLY A 161 -17.50 12.59 2.04
C GLY A 161 -18.36 11.33 2.01
N ASP A 162 -19.69 11.49 2.05
CA ASP A 162 -20.63 10.37 2.01
C ASP A 162 -20.97 9.90 0.58
N LYS A 163 -20.51 10.62 -0.45
CA LYS A 163 -20.70 10.21 -1.83
C LYS A 163 -19.60 9.26 -2.24
N VAL A 164 -19.99 8.12 -2.80
CA VAL A 164 -19.08 7.15 -3.40
C VAL A 164 -19.32 7.09 -4.89
N PHE A 165 -18.25 7.23 -5.66
CA PHE A 165 -18.27 7.07 -7.11
C PHE A 165 -17.62 5.74 -7.47
N TYR A 166 -18.16 5.05 -8.46
CA TYR A 166 -17.56 3.82 -8.98
C TYR A 166 -17.87 3.73 -10.47
N LYS A 167 -17.00 3.02 -11.19
CA LYS A 167 -17.14 2.74 -12.61
C LYS A 167 -16.88 1.28 -12.86
#